data_AF-A0A349MBU4-F1
#
_entry.id   AF-A0A349MBU4-F1
#
_cell.length_a   1.000
_cell.length_b   1.000
_cell.length_c   1.000
_cell.angle_alpha   90.00
_cell.angle_beta   90.00
_cell.angle_gamma   90.00
#
_symmetry.space_group_name_H-M   'P 1'
#
loop_
_entity.id
_entity.type
_entity.pdbx_description
1 polymer ?
#
loop_
_entity_poly.entity_id
_entity_poly.type
_entity_poly.pdbx_seq_one_letter_code
_entity_poly.pdbx_strand_id
1 'polypeptide(L)'
;LRTNFQERNRFLWGYVQTLGFDKTALSYHAAARAAGESKYRWSGLFNLATIAIFSFSRKPLYLAMAMSMLFFVATLGIAGYSLWIYFFGETPPEGYTTIVVFLSLSFTLLFFVLGVLSMYIGRGIEEIQERPIYLIKTRKTSQPNSSQNTTQT
;
A
#
# COMPACT_ATOMS: atom_id res chain seq x y z
N LEU A 1 17.79 -13.62 -16.37
CA LEU A 1 17.86 -12.83 -15.12
C LEU A 1 17.48 -11.40 -15.44
N ARG A 2 16.44 -10.83 -14.82
CA ARG A 2 16.11 -9.40 -14.99
C ARG A 2 17.21 -8.58 -14.33
N THR A 3 17.91 -7.76 -15.12
CA THR A 3 19.11 -7.03 -14.69
C THR A 3 18.81 -5.68 -14.02
N ASN A 4 17.54 -5.28 -13.91
CA ASN A 4 17.14 -4.00 -13.32
C ASN A 4 15.89 -4.16 -12.44
N PHE A 5 16.08 -4.20 -11.12
CA PHE A 5 15.03 -4.04 -10.12
C PHE A 5 15.29 -2.70 -9.41
N GLN A 6 14.74 -1.62 -9.95
CA GLN A 6 14.84 -0.28 -9.37
C GLN A 6 13.67 0.06 -8.44
N GLU A 7 12.95 -0.94 -7.94
CA GLU A 7 11.81 -0.71 -7.06
C GLU A 7 12.27 -0.12 -5.71
N ARG A 8 11.75 1.06 -5.38
CA ARG A 8 12.18 1.83 -4.20
C ARG A 8 11.51 1.40 -2.90
N ASN A 9 10.30 0.81 -2.97
CA ASN A 9 9.59 0.34 -1.79
C ASN A 9 10.10 -1.04 -1.35
N ARG A 10 11.14 -1.04 -0.49
CA ARG A 10 11.88 -2.26 -0.11
C ARG A 10 11.12 -3.11 0.92
N PHE A 11 10.12 -3.86 0.47
CA PHE A 11 9.58 -4.98 1.23
C PHE A 11 10.36 -6.26 0.91
N LEU A 12 11.49 -6.44 1.60
CA LEU A 12 12.46 -7.54 1.39
C LEU A 12 11.80 -8.93 1.35
N TRP A 13 10.82 -9.18 2.22
CA TRP A 13 10.12 -10.48 2.26
C TRP A 13 9.34 -10.78 0.98
N GLY A 14 8.71 -9.79 0.36
CA GLY A 14 7.98 -9.97 -0.90
C GLY A 14 8.92 -10.16 -2.10
N TYR A 15 10.09 -9.50 -2.11
CA TYR A 15 11.11 -9.74 -3.15
C TYR A 15 11.61 -11.17 -3.12
N VAL A 16 12.05 -11.63 -1.95
CA VAL A 16 12.57 -13.00 -1.79
C VAL A 16 11.51 -14.01 -2.24
N GLN A 17 10.23 -13.74 -1.97
CA GLN A 17 9.16 -14.61 -2.43
C GLN A 17 8.99 -14.62 -3.96
N THR A 18 9.09 -13.46 -4.61
CA THR A 18 8.85 -13.24 -6.05
C THR A 18 9.99 -13.71 -6.96
N LEU A 19 11.22 -13.81 -6.43
CA LEU A 19 12.40 -14.17 -7.22
C LEU A 19 12.39 -15.62 -7.77
N GLY A 20 11.52 -16.50 -7.26
CA GLY A 20 11.32 -17.85 -7.81
C GLY A 20 12.47 -18.85 -7.62
N PHE A 21 13.52 -18.49 -6.87
CA PHE A 21 14.61 -19.39 -6.53
C PHE A 21 14.20 -20.47 -5.51
N ASP A 22 14.97 -21.56 -5.47
CA ASP A 22 14.89 -22.57 -4.41
C ASP A 22 15.20 -21.94 -3.05
N LYS A 23 14.31 -22.17 -2.10
CA LYS A 23 14.37 -21.62 -0.74
C LYS A 23 14.49 -22.77 0.23
N THR A 24 15.40 -22.65 1.19
CA THR A 24 15.47 -23.54 2.33
C THR A 24 15.40 -22.71 3.61
N ALA A 25 14.68 -23.21 4.62
CA ALA A 25 14.57 -22.56 5.92
C ALA A 25 15.48 -23.30 6.90
N LEU A 26 16.43 -22.58 7.49
CA LEU A 26 17.29 -23.12 8.53
C LEU A 26 16.69 -22.80 9.89
N SER A 27 16.28 -23.82 10.63
CA SER A 27 15.79 -23.66 11.99
C SER A 27 16.93 -23.23 12.91
N TYR A 28 16.80 -22.04 13.51
CA TYR A 28 17.74 -21.52 14.49
C TYR A 28 16.99 -21.23 15.79
N HIS A 29 17.49 -21.79 16.90
CA HIS A 29 16.95 -21.50 18.22
C HIS A 29 17.76 -20.35 18.84
N ALA A 30 17.16 -19.17 18.94
CA ALA A 30 17.79 -18.04 19.60
C ALA A 30 17.76 -18.22 21.13
N ALA A 31 18.87 -17.90 21.81
CA ALA A 31 18.92 -17.83 23.26
C ALA A 31 18.04 -16.68 23.81
N ALA A 32 17.58 -16.81 25.05
CA ALA A 32 16.81 -15.76 25.71
C ALA A 32 17.60 -14.44 25.74
N ARG A 33 16.92 -13.31 25.46
CA ARG A 33 17.56 -11.98 25.45
C ARG A 33 18.08 -11.65 26.85
N ALA A 34 19.34 -11.25 26.95
CA ALA A 34 19.97 -10.86 28.21
C ALA A 34 19.40 -9.54 28.78
N ALA A 35 18.94 -8.62 27.92
CA ALA A 35 18.28 -7.37 28.30
C ALA A 35 17.55 -6.74 27.10
N GLY A 36 16.57 -5.86 27.39
CA GLY A 36 15.90 -4.99 26.43
C GLY A 36 14.45 -5.36 26.10
N GLU A 37 13.68 -4.34 25.73
CA GLU A 37 12.30 -4.46 25.25
C GLU A 37 12.24 -4.94 23.79
N SER A 38 11.18 -5.66 23.43
CA SER A 38 10.96 -6.07 22.04
C SER A 38 10.71 -4.85 21.16
N LYS A 39 11.56 -4.63 20.15
CA LYS A 39 11.29 -3.62 19.10
C LYS A 39 10.08 -3.98 18.22
N TYR A 40 9.58 -5.21 18.31
CA TYR A 40 8.40 -5.65 17.58
C TYR A 40 7.13 -5.25 18.34
N ARG A 41 6.62 -4.06 18.02
CA ARG A 41 5.30 -3.59 18.48
C ARG A 41 4.22 -4.06 17.51
N TRP A 42 3.08 -4.47 18.04
CA TRP A 42 1.90 -4.87 17.26
C TRP A 42 1.48 -3.81 16.23
N SER A 43 1.60 -2.52 16.56
CA SER A 43 1.32 -1.42 15.64
C SER A 43 2.30 -1.36 14.45
N GLY A 44 3.58 -1.65 14.68
CA GLY A 44 4.58 -1.76 13.61
C GLY A 44 4.30 -2.92 12.67
N LEU A 45 3.77 -4.02 13.21
CA LEU A 45 3.37 -5.20 12.45
C LEU A 45 2.17 -4.91 11.53
N PHE A 46 1.16 -4.20 12.05
CA PHE A 46 0.00 -3.79 11.27
C PHE A 46 0.39 -2.84 10.14
N ASN A 47 1.27 -1.88 10.42
CA ASN A 47 1.80 -0.98 9.39
C ASN A 47 2.55 -1.75 8.30
N LEU A 48 3.42 -2.70 8.69
CA LEU A 48 4.14 -3.55 7.75
C LEU A 48 3.19 -4.35 6.84
N ALA A 49 2.15 -4.96 7.42
CA ALA A 49 1.14 -5.70 6.67
C ALA A 49 0.36 -4.80 5.70
N THR A 50 -0.01 -3.60 6.16
CA THR A 50 -0.72 -2.61 5.35
C THR A 50 0.13 -2.20 4.15
N ILE A 51 1.41 -1.85 4.37
CA ILE A 51 2.36 -1.53 3.30
C ILE A 51 2.53 -2.70 2.33
N ALA A 52 2.64 -3.94 2.82
CA ALA A 52 2.79 -5.13 1.99
C ALA A 52 1.55 -5.36 1.10
N ILE A 53 0.34 -5.26 1.65
CA ILE A 53 -0.91 -5.43 0.89
C ILE A 53 -1.00 -4.38 -0.21
N PHE A 54 -0.75 -3.10 0.10
CA PHE A 54 -0.83 -2.04 -0.91
C PHE A 54 0.29 -2.11 -1.96
N SER A 55 1.47 -2.65 -1.63
CA SER A 55 2.61 -2.70 -2.55
C SER A 55 2.56 -3.88 -3.52
N PHE A 56 2.04 -5.05 -3.10
CA PHE A 56 2.01 -6.26 -3.93
C PHE A 56 0.64 -6.59 -4.51
N SER A 57 -0.41 -5.82 -4.15
CA SER A 57 -1.78 -6.18 -4.49
C SER A 57 -2.60 -5.01 -5.04
N ARG A 58 -3.31 -5.28 -6.15
CA ARG A 58 -4.37 -4.41 -6.68
C ARG A 58 -5.73 -4.66 -5.99
N LYS A 59 -5.81 -5.68 -5.12
CA LYS A 59 -7.06 -6.07 -4.42
C LYS A 59 -7.72 -4.92 -3.63
N PRO A 60 -7.00 -4.05 -2.92
CA PRO A 60 -7.63 -2.93 -2.19
C PRO A 60 -8.37 -1.96 -3.11
N LEU A 61 -7.82 -1.70 -4.30
CA LEU A 61 -8.46 -0.85 -5.30
C LEU A 61 -9.77 -1.49 -5.82
N TYR A 62 -9.74 -2.79 -6.13
CA TYR A 62 -10.94 -3.52 -6.53
C TYR A 62 -12.00 -3.61 -5.42
N LEU A 63 -11.59 -3.73 -4.16
CA LEU A 63 -12.51 -3.72 -3.02
C LEU A 63 -13.21 -2.36 -2.87
N ALA A 64 -12.45 -1.27 -2.98
CA ALA A 64 -13.01 0.08 -2.96
C ALA A 64 -14.02 0.28 -4.11
N MET A 65 -13.68 -0.21 -5.31
CA MET A 65 -14.58 -0.17 -6.47
C MET A 65 -15.85 -1.02 -6.24
N ALA A 66 -15.72 -2.24 -5.73
CA ALA A 66 -16.84 -3.12 -5.44
C ALA A 66 -17.78 -2.53 -4.38
N MET A 67 -17.23 -1.94 -3.32
CA MET A 67 -18.00 -1.19 -2.32
C MET A 67 -18.73 -0.01 -2.97
N SER A 68 -18.06 0.77 -3.82
CA SER A 68 -18.73 1.88 -4.49
C SER A 68 -19.87 1.44 -5.42
N MET A 69 -19.69 0.30 -6.10
CA MET A 69 -20.71 -0.28 -6.98
C MET A 69 -21.93 -0.74 -6.18
N LEU A 70 -21.71 -1.41 -5.04
CA LEU A 70 -22.81 -1.86 -4.16
C LEU A 70 -23.61 -0.67 -3.64
N PHE A 71 -22.93 0.38 -3.18
CA PHE A 71 -23.58 1.60 -2.73
C PHE A 71 -24.32 2.30 -3.86
N PHE A 72 -23.74 2.37 -5.06
CA PHE A 72 -24.41 2.95 -6.23
C PHE A 72 -25.73 2.25 -6.54
N VAL A 73 -25.78 0.91 -6.48
CA VAL A 73 -27.02 0.14 -6.70
C VAL A 73 -28.06 0.42 -5.60
N ALA A 74 -27.64 0.45 -4.33
CA ALA A 74 -28.54 0.76 -3.22
C ALA A 74 -29.14 2.18 -3.33
N THR A 75 -28.28 3.14 -3.65
CA THR A 75 -28.60 4.53 -3.98
C THR A 75 -29.60 4.61 -5.14
N LEU A 76 -29.37 3.89 -6.24
CA LEU A 76 -30.30 3.85 -7.38
C LEU A 76 -31.67 3.29 -6.99
N GLY A 77 -31.72 2.26 -6.13
CA GLY A 77 -32.96 1.70 -5.61
C GLY A 77 -33.78 2.69 -4.77
N ILE A 78 -33.11 3.41 -3.85
CA ILE A 78 -33.75 4.45 -3.03
C ILE A 78 -34.23 5.61 -3.92
N ALA A 79 -33.42 6.03 -4.91
CA ALA A 79 -33.79 7.08 -5.85
C ALA A 79 -35.00 6.67 -6.71
N GLY A 80 -35.05 5.43 -7.19
CA GLY A 80 -36.19 4.89 -7.94
C GLY A 80 -37.47 4.82 -7.12
N TYR A 81 -37.38 4.38 -5.86
CA TYR A 81 -38.50 4.39 -4.91
C TYR A 81 -39.02 5.81 -4.65
N SER A 82 -38.11 6.77 -4.46
CA SER A 82 -38.46 8.18 -4.28
C SER A 82 -39.15 8.77 -5.51
N LEU A 83 -38.66 8.47 -6.72
CA LEU A 83 -39.30 8.88 -7.97
C LEU A 83 -40.71 8.27 -8.14
N TRP A 84 -40.87 7.00 -7.78
CA TRP A 84 -42.17 6.33 -7.89
C TRP A 84 -43.22 6.99 -6.99
N ILE A 85 -42.88 7.32 -5.75
CA ILE A 85 -43.77 8.07 -4.86
C ILE A 85 -44.07 9.47 -5.41
N TYR A 86 -43.07 10.14 -5.98
CA TYR A 86 -43.27 11.48 -6.57
C TYR A 86 -44.29 11.49 -7.72
N PHE A 87 -44.33 10.44 -8.56
CA PHE A 87 -45.26 10.37 -9.69
C PHE A 87 -46.63 9.75 -9.36
N PHE A 88 -46.71 8.83 -8.39
CA PHE A 88 -47.93 8.05 -8.11
C PHE A 88 -48.52 8.26 -6.70
N GLY A 89 -47.86 9.01 -5.81
CA GLY A 89 -48.33 9.28 -4.45
C GLY A 89 -49.26 10.49 -4.36
N GLU A 90 -50.32 10.39 -3.55
CA GLU A 90 -51.31 11.46 -3.33
C GLU A 90 -50.81 12.62 -2.44
N THR A 91 -49.67 12.47 -1.77
CA THR A 91 -49.10 13.49 -0.87
C THR A 91 -47.65 13.83 -1.26
N PRO A 92 -47.26 15.12 -1.29
CA PRO A 92 -45.87 15.49 -1.54
C PRO A 92 -45.00 14.97 -0.38
N PRO A 93 -44.01 14.11 -0.63
CA PRO A 93 -43.12 13.67 0.43
C PRO A 93 -42.19 14.82 0.82
N GLU A 94 -41.96 15.02 2.13
CA GLU A 94 -40.85 15.84 2.61
C GLU A 94 -39.52 15.18 2.19
N GLY A 95 -39.04 15.53 1.00
CA GLY A 95 -37.88 14.89 0.35
C GLY A 95 -36.52 15.43 0.80
N TYR A 96 -36.49 16.50 1.61
CA TYR A 96 -35.25 17.18 1.98
C TYR A 96 -34.30 16.27 2.75
N THR A 97 -34.80 15.56 3.77
CA THR A 97 -33.99 14.67 4.61
C THR A 97 -33.40 13.52 3.80
N THR A 98 -34.20 12.89 2.94
CA THR A 98 -33.75 11.78 2.10
C THR A 98 -32.70 12.22 1.09
N ILE A 99 -32.86 13.40 0.47
CA ILE A 99 -31.90 13.97 -0.47
C ILE A 99 -30.58 14.31 0.24
N VAL A 100 -30.63 14.96 1.41
CA VAL A 100 -29.43 15.34 2.16
C VAL A 100 -28.65 14.10 2.62
N VAL A 101 -29.34 13.09 3.14
CA VAL A 101 -28.71 11.82 3.56
C VAL A 101 -28.09 11.10 2.37
N PHE A 102 -28.82 11.01 1.26
CA PHE A 102 -28.32 10.39 0.02
C PHE A 102 -27.07 11.09 -0.53
N LEU A 103 -27.10 12.42 -0.58
CA LEU A 103 -26.00 13.23 -1.11
C LEU A 103 -24.77 13.12 -0.20
N SER A 104 -24.95 13.23 1.12
CA SER A 104 -23.89 13.08 2.11
C SER A 104 -23.22 11.70 2.03
N LEU A 105 -24.03 10.65 1.90
CA LEU A 105 -23.53 9.27 1.79
C LEU A 105 -22.78 9.04 0.46
N SER A 106 -23.30 9.60 -0.64
CA SER A 106 -22.65 9.56 -1.95
C SER A 106 -21.30 10.31 -1.97
N PHE A 107 -21.23 11.50 -1.36
CA PHE A 107 -19.99 12.27 -1.25
C PHE A 107 -18.96 11.58 -0.35
N THR A 108 -19.39 10.98 0.76
CA THR A 108 -18.49 10.23 1.65
C THR A 108 -17.84 9.06 0.90
N LEU A 109 -18.63 8.31 0.13
CA LEU A 109 -18.14 7.21 -0.70
C LEU A 109 -17.19 7.69 -1.80
N LEU A 110 -17.52 8.81 -2.45
CA LEU A 110 -16.68 9.43 -3.47
C LEU A 110 -15.31 9.80 -2.89
N PHE A 111 -15.27 10.50 -1.74
CA PHE A 111 -14.02 10.86 -1.06
C PHE A 111 -13.24 9.62 -0.59
N PHE A 112 -13.91 8.55 -0.18
CA PHE A 112 -13.24 7.30 0.18
C PHE A 112 -12.50 6.69 -1.03
N VAL A 113 -13.17 6.56 -2.19
CA VAL A 113 -12.56 6.04 -3.41
C VAL A 113 -11.41 6.94 -3.87
N LEU A 114 -11.59 8.26 -3.80
CA LEU A 114 -10.53 9.23 -4.08
C LEU A 114 -9.34 9.07 -3.14
N GLY A 115 -9.55 8.87 -1.84
CA GLY A 115 -8.47 8.64 -0.87
C GLY A 115 -7.65 7.39 -1.20
N VAL A 116 -8.32 6.29 -1.56
CA VAL A 116 -7.64 5.06 -2.02
C VAL A 116 -6.86 5.34 -3.30
N LEU A 117 -7.47 6.01 -4.28
CA LEU A 117 -6.82 6.38 -5.54
C LEU A 117 -5.57 7.25 -5.31
N SER A 118 -5.66 8.27 -4.44
CA SER A 118 -4.53 9.13 -4.07
C SER A 118 -3.37 8.33 -3.47
N MET A 119 -3.64 7.31 -2.66
CA MET A 119 -2.60 6.44 -2.10
C MET A 119 -1.88 5.60 -3.16
N TYR A 120 -2.56 5.24 -4.25
CA TYR A 120 -1.95 4.55 -5.39
C TYR A 120 -1.19 5.51 -6.31
N ILE A 121 -1.76 6.68 -6.61
CA ILE A 121 -1.11 7.72 -7.42
C ILE A 121 0.18 8.19 -6.73
N GLY A 122 0.15 8.43 -5.41
CA GLY A 122 1.33 8.83 -4.65
C GLY A 122 2.50 7.86 -4.79
N ARG A 123 2.22 6.55 -4.78
CA ARG A 123 3.24 5.51 -5.03
C ARG A 123 3.78 5.55 -6.45
N GLY A 124 2.92 5.74 -7.45
CA GLY A 124 3.36 5.89 -8.84
C GLY A 124 4.29 7.09 -9.03
N ILE A 125 3.92 8.23 -8.43
CA ILE A 125 4.76 9.44 -8.46
C ILE A 125 6.08 9.22 -7.73
N GLU A 126 6.07 8.51 -6.59
CA GLU A 126 7.30 8.16 -5.90
C GLU A 126 8.23 7.34 -6.81
N GLU A 127 7.73 6.33 -7.52
CA GLU A 127 8.55 5.54 -8.43
C GLU A 127 9.13 6.41 -9.58
N ILE A 128 8.31 7.28 -10.19
CA ILE A 128 8.72 8.16 -11.29
C ILE A 128 9.76 9.20 -10.85
N GLN A 129 9.70 9.67 -9.60
CA GLN A 129 10.63 10.70 -9.11
C GLN A 129 12.08 10.20 -8.92
N GLU A 130 12.37 8.89 -9.06
CA GLU A 130 13.72 8.30 -9.08
C GLU A 130 14.70 8.86 -8.01
N ARG A 131 14.20 9.24 -6.83
CA ARG A 131 15.04 9.88 -5.81
C ARG A 131 16.12 8.89 -5.34
N PRO A 132 17.41 9.28 -5.36
CA PRO A 132 18.48 8.38 -4.97
C PRO A 132 18.33 7.96 -3.52
N ILE A 133 18.46 6.65 -3.26
CA ILE A 133 18.21 6.03 -1.95
C ILE A 133 19.23 6.50 -0.90
N TYR A 134 20.43 6.87 -1.36
CA TYR A 134 21.48 7.41 -0.51
C TYR A 134 22.33 8.38 -1.33
N LEU A 135 22.87 9.39 -0.64
CA LEU A 135 23.87 10.30 -1.18
C LEU A 135 25.21 9.94 -0.54
N ILE A 136 26.18 9.53 -1.34
CA ILE A 136 27.54 9.22 -0.84
C ILE A 136 28.29 10.54 -0.69
N LYS A 137 28.64 10.93 0.54
CA LYS A 137 29.45 12.13 0.80
C LYS A 137 30.94 11.88 0.60
N THR A 138 31.45 10.70 0.97
CA THR A 138 32.88 10.37 0.84
C THR A 138 33.04 8.87 0.72
N ARG A 139 33.78 8.41 -0.30
CA ARG A 139 34.17 7.01 -0.48
C ARG A 139 35.62 6.86 -0.04
N LYS A 140 35.86 6.15 1.06
CA LYS A 140 37.23 5.71 1.40
C LYS A 140 37.54 4.47 0.56
N THR A 141 38.28 4.65 -0.52
CA THR A 141 38.84 3.53 -1.26
C THR A 141 40.00 2.97 -0.44
N SER A 142 39.82 1.82 0.18
CA SER A 142 40.96 1.01 0.63
C SER A 142 41.72 0.59 -0.62
N GLN A 143 42.85 1.25 -0.90
CA GLN A 143 43.78 0.79 -1.92
C GLN A 143 44.16 -0.67 -1.59
N PRO A 144 44.18 -1.57 -2.58
CA PRO A 144 44.69 -2.91 -2.35
C PRO A 144 46.14 -2.76 -1.93
N ASN A 145 46.47 -3.37 -0.80
CA ASN A 145 47.80 -3.36 -0.21
C ASN A 145 48.73 -4.08 -1.20
N SER A 146 49.36 -3.35 -2.12
CA SER A 146 50.47 -3.84 -2.93
C SER A 146 51.67 -3.95 -1.99
N SER A 147 51.68 -5.00 -1.18
CA SER A 147 52.81 -5.41 -0.39
C SER A 147 54.01 -5.59 -1.31
N GLN A 148 55.01 -4.76 -1.03
CA GLN A 148 56.35 -4.81 -1.58
C GLN A 148 56.93 -6.22 -1.41
N ASN A 149 56.96 -7.02 -2.47
CA ASN A 149 57.92 -8.12 -2.58
C ASN A 149 59.22 -7.55 -3.13
N THR A 150 59.95 -6.85 -2.25
CA THR A 150 61.40 -6.70 -2.38
C THR A 150 62.01 -7.98 -1.82
N THR A 151 62.26 -8.97 -2.67
CA THR A 151 63.25 -10.00 -2.38
C THR A 151 64.41 -9.77 -3.32
N GLN A 152 65.36 -8.97 -2.83
CA GLN A 152 66.73 -8.98 -3.29
C GLN A 152 67.31 -10.36 -3.03
N THR A 153 67.84 -11.01 -4.07
CA THR A 153 69.09 -11.79 -4.09
C THR A 153 69.48 -12.00 -5.54
#